data_AF-A0A9P5PR54-F1
#
_entry.id   AF-A0A9P5PR54-F1
#
_cell.length_a   1.000
_cell.length_b   1.000
_cell.length_c   1.000
_cell.angle_alpha   90.00
_cell.angle_beta   90.00
_cell.angle_gamma   90.00
#
_symmetry.space_group_name_H-M   'P 1'
#
loop_
_entity.id
_entity.type
_entity.pdbx_description
1 polymer ?
#
loop_
_entity_poly.entity_id
_entity_poly.type
_entity_poly.pdbx_seq_one_letter_code
_entity_poly.pdbx_strand_id
1 'polypeptide(L)'
;MRLVLPAIYCVTIQEDDGCRSLITMKFTGTVLAVASLLLVKASPAPSFVKRDQEVCPGQVTVSETFIGENSDVSFAHVFCPENEESKRALSARQIVDVCDDTCTTTCFTPSGGGPDPNDCHVIADAMRFFSQNENDTFTIGTGADNTVVLTYETCQTFYVNQITVEQSYCFHDWAAIVDFIAPNCQSTQNAHGGLCVADDGQWFIQVQTNTTAPTTQTTVTVVPTTAPTSVPSTSITISATTSATA
;
A
#
# COMPACT_ATOMS: atom_id res chain seq x y z
N MET A 1 11.86 -27.77 33.01
CA MET A 1 10.50 -27.39 32.56
C MET A 1 9.91 -28.50 31.69
N ARG A 2 8.58 -28.61 31.60
CA ARG A 2 7.92 -29.51 30.63
C ARG A 2 7.64 -28.74 29.34
N LEU A 3 8.01 -29.29 28.18
CA LEU A 3 7.47 -28.83 26.90
C LEU A 3 5.98 -29.20 26.81
N VAL A 4 5.20 -28.31 26.22
CA VAL A 4 3.83 -28.58 25.74
C VAL A 4 3.78 -28.06 24.31
N LEU A 5 3.49 -28.95 23.37
CA LEU A 5 3.33 -28.60 21.94
C LEU A 5 1.85 -28.28 21.66
N PRO A 6 1.55 -27.27 20.82
CA PRO A 6 0.19 -27.00 20.38
C PRO A 6 -0.28 -28.09 19.38
N ALA A 7 -1.59 -28.33 19.34
CA ALA A 7 -2.18 -29.29 18.41
C ALA A 7 -2.43 -28.66 17.04
N ILE A 8 -2.05 -29.37 15.97
CA ILE A 8 -2.35 -28.98 14.59
C ILE A 8 -3.75 -29.48 14.23
N TYR A 9 -4.62 -28.58 13.78
CA TYR A 9 -5.90 -28.93 13.15
C TYR A 9 -5.82 -28.66 11.65
N CYS A 10 -5.91 -29.71 10.85
CA CYS A 10 -6.14 -29.58 9.41
C CYS A 10 -7.65 -29.47 9.14
N VAL A 11 -8.06 -28.48 8.34
CA VAL A 11 -9.41 -28.38 7.78
C VAL A 11 -9.30 -28.47 6.26
N THR A 12 -9.86 -29.53 5.69
CA THR A 12 -10.02 -29.70 4.23
C THR A 12 -11.46 -29.37 3.85
N ILE A 13 -11.65 -28.68 2.72
CA ILE A 13 -12.97 -28.40 2.14
C ILE A 13 -12.98 -28.90 0.69
N GLN A 14 -14.10 -29.43 0.22
CA GLN A 14 -14.24 -30.19 -1.02
C GLN A 14 -14.34 -29.35 -2.30
N GLU A 15 -13.94 -29.97 -3.42
CA GLU A 15 -14.35 -29.66 -4.80
C GLU A 15 -15.69 -30.35 -5.12
N ASP A 16 -16.52 -29.78 -6.02
CA ASP A 16 -17.74 -30.40 -6.59
C ASP A 16 -18.17 -29.72 -7.94
N ASP A 17 -18.89 -30.43 -8.83
CA ASP A 17 -19.08 -30.13 -10.29
C ASP A 17 -20.50 -29.64 -10.75
N GLY A 18 -20.63 -28.76 -11.78
CA GLY A 18 -21.87 -28.52 -12.61
C GLY A 18 -22.54 -27.10 -12.56
N CYS A 19 -23.60 -26.69 -13.31
CA CYS A 19 -24.33 -27.13 -14.53
C CYS A 19 -25.07 -25.92 -15.25
N ARG A 20 -25.40 -25.96 -16.57
CA ARG A 20 -25.59 -24.77 -17.52
C ARG A 20 -26.78 -24.83 -18.49
N SER A 21 -26.81 -23.84 -19.40
CA SER A 21 -27.39 -23.89 -20.75
C SER A 21 -26.44 -23.28 -21.80
N LEU A 22 -26.38 -23.77 -23.05
CA LEU A 22 -25.61 -23.15 -24.16
C LEU A 22 -26.35 -23.28 -25.50
N ILE A 23 -26.34 -22.19 -26.27
CA ILE A 23 -27.34 -21.77 -27.30
C ILE A 23 -26.35 -21.52 -28.48
N THR A 24 -26.71 -21.75 -29.75
CA THR A 24 -26.01 -21.12 -30.89
C THR A 24 -26.90 -20.15 -31.66
N MET A 25 -26.37 -18.95 -31.95
CA MET A 25 -26.89 -18.06 -33.00
C MET A 25 -25.72 -17.60 -33.88
N LYS A 26 -25.96 -17.48 -35.19
CA LYS A 26 -24.98 -17.01 -36.18
C LYS A 26 -25.39 -15.65 -36.72
N PHE A 27 -24.45 -14.71 -36.79
CA PHE A 27 -24.57 -13.52 -37.63
C PHE A 27 -23.27 -13.28 -38.42
N THR A 28 -23.40 -13.23 -39.74
CA THR A 28 -22.38 -12.73 -40.67
C THR A 28 -22.61 -11.24 -40.90
N GLY A 29 -21.59 -10.41 -40.69
CA GLY A 29 -21.62 -8.96 -40.93
C GLY A 29 -20.35 -8.52 -41.68
N THR A 30 -20.50 -7.59 -42.63
CA THR A 30 -19.48 -7.29 -43.65
C THR A 30 -18.51 -6.16 -43.25
N VAL A 31 -17.34 -6.17 -43.88
CA VAL A 31 -16.31 -5.12 -43.78
C VAL A 31 -16.81 -3.78 -44.34
N LEU A 32 -16.47 -2.68 -43.66
CA LEU A 32 -16.40 -1.35 -44.27
C LEU A 32 -15.32 -0.51 -43.55
N ALA A 33 -14.22 -0.22 -44.25
CA ALA A 33 -13.14 0.62 -43.73
C ALA A 33 -13.40 2.09 -44.03
N VAL A 34 -13.33 2.95 -43.02
CA VAL A 34 -13.48 4.41 -43.17
C VAL A 34 -12.27 5.10 -42.54
N ALA A 35 -11.36 5.61 -43.38
CA ALA A 35 -10.14 6.29 -42.95
C ALA A 35 -10.42 7.75 -42.54
N SER A 36 -11.00 7.94 -41.36
CA SER A 36 -11.29 9.27 -40.81
C SER A 36 -10.05 9.90 -40.19
N LEU A 37 -9.43 10.85 -40.91
CA LEU A 37 -8.39 11.75 -40.39
C LEU A 37 -8.98 12.73 -39.36
N LEU A 38 -9.12 12.28 -38.12
CA LEU A 38 -9.50 13.14 -36.99
C LEU A 38 -8.28 13.93 -36.51
N LEU A 39 -8.33 15.25 -36.68
CA LEU A 39 -7.48 16.19 -35.96
C LEU A 39 -7.86 16.16 -34.47
N VAL A 40 -7.27 15.21 -33.73
CA VAL A 40 -7.38 15.14 -32.28
C VAL A 40 -6.72 16.39 -31.70
N LYS A 41 -7.55 17.35 -31.28
CA LYS A 41 -7.12 18.36 -30.32
C LYS A 41 -6.69 17.62 -29.07
N ALA A 42 -5.39 17.60 -28.80
CA ALA A 42 -4.86 17.15 -27.52
C ALA A 42 -5.25 18.16 -26.44
N SER A 43 -6.48 18.05 -25.96
CA SER A 43 -6.79 18.52 -24.60
C SER A 43 -5.81 17.81 -23.66
N PRO A 44 -5.14 18.52 -22.73
CA PRO A 44 -4.44 17.83 -21.68
C PRO A 44 -5.47 16.97 -20.94
N ALA A 45 -5.26 15.65 -20.94
CA ALA A 45 -6.06 14.78 -20.09
C ALA A 45 -5.83 15.26 -18.64
N PRO A 46 -6.86 15.38 -17.81
CA PRO A 46 -6.63 15.55 -16.38
C PRO A 46 -5.85 14.33 -15.93
N SER A 47 -4.61 14.55 -15.47
CA SER A 47 -3.80 13.48 -14.89
C SER A 47 -4.64 12.81 -13.82
N PHE A 48 -4.91 11.51 -14.00
CA PHE A 48 -5.48 10.70 -12.92
C PHE A 48 -4.41 10.63 -11.84
N VAL A 49 -4.48 11.57 -10.89
CA VAL A 49 -3.79 11.45 -9.61
C VAL A 49 -4.32 10.15 -9.00
N LYS A 50 -3.48 9.10 -9.02
CA LYS A 50 -3.68 7.95 -8.15
C LYS A 50 -3.86 8.53 -6.75
N ARG A 51 -4.95 8.17 -6.08
CA ARG A 51 -5.04 8.43 -4.64
C ARG A 51 -4.25 7.36 -3.95
N ASP A 52 -2.96 7.59 -3.80
CA ASP A 52 -2.11 6.79 -2.92
C ASP A 52 -2.69 6.79 -1.51
N GLN A 53 -2.52 5.69 -0.78
CA GLN A 53 -3.40 5.37 0.33
C GLN A 53 -3.37 6.46 1.39
N GLU A 54 -4.57 7.00 1.65
CA GLU A 54 -4.83 8.09 2.57
C GLU A 54 -4.59 7.62 4.01
N VAL A 55 -3.49 8.09 4.60
CA VAL A 55 -3.10 7.88 6.00
C VAL A 55 -4.07 8.57 6.95
N CYS A 56 -4.61 9.73 6.53
CA CYS A 56 -5.45 10.60 7.33
C CYS A 56 -6.54 11.26 6.45
N PRO A 57 -7.84 11.24 6.81
CA PRO A 57 -8.90 11.74 5.92
C PRO A 57 -8.71 13.22 5.53
N GLY A 58 -8.69 13.49 4.22
CA GLY A 58 -8.39 14.79 3.63
C GLY A 58 -6.90 15.05 3.39
N GLN A 59 -6.09 13.99 3.24
CA GLN A 59 -4.64 14.08 3.05
C GLN A 59 -4.29 14.90 1.79
N VAL A 60 -3.26 15.75 1.91
CA VAL A 60 -2.66 16.46 0.77
C VAL A 60 -1.16 16.22 0.75
N THR A 61 -0.62 15.62 -0.32
CA THR A 61 0.83 15.51 -0.51
C THR A 61 1.44 16.91 -0.66
N VAL A 62 2.36 17.28 0.24
CA VAL A 62 3.02 18.59 0.28
C VAL A 62 4.24 18.60 -0.65
N SER A 63 5.01 17.52 -0.61
CA SER A 63 6.13 17.24 -1.50
C SER A 63 6.28 15.73 -1.67
N GLU A 64 6.72 15.32 -2.86
CA GLU A 64 7.01 13.93 -3.20
C GLU A 64 8.36 13.89 -3.94
N THR A 65 9.15 12.86 -3.65
CA THR A 65 10.35 12.47 -4.39
C THR A 65 10.40 10.94 -4.43
N PHE A 66 11.36 10.39 -5.16
CA PHE A 66 11.63 8.95 -5.17
C PHE A 66 13.03 8.69 -4.60
N ILE A 67 13.20 7.55 -3.91
CA ILE A 67 14.46 7.12 -3.30
C ILE A 67 14.80 5.65 -3.67
N GLY A 68 15.98 5.20 -3.27
CA GLY A 68 16.53 3.88 -3.62
C GLY A 68 17.35 3.88 -4.92
N GLU A 69 18.07 2.79 -5.17
CA GLU A 69 19.02 2.66 -6.30
C GLU A 69 18.34 2.89 -7.66
N ASN A 70 17.10 2.43 -7.83
CA ASN A 70 16.33 2.63 -9.07
C ASN A 70 15.42 3.88 -9.04
N SER A 71 15.34 4.60 -7.91
CA SER A 71 14.33 5.65 -7.67
C SER A 71 12.89 5.13 -7.84
N ASP A 72 12.59 3.97 -7.26
CA ASP A 72 11.35 3.21 -7.37
C ASP A 72 10.43 3.34 -6.15
N VAL A 73 10.95 3.73 -4.98
CA VAL A 73 10.17 3.94 -3.77
C VAL A 73 9.74 5.41 -3.66
N SER A 74 8.43 5.69 -3.63
CA SER A 74 7.92 7.04 -3.37
C SER A 74 8.17 7.42 -1.90
N PHE A 75 8.68 8.63 -1.68
CA PHE A 75 8.87 9.29 -0.39
C PHE A 75 8.13 10.62 -0.39
N ALA A 76 7.12 10.76 0.47
CA ALA A 76 6.20 11.88 0.48
C ALA A 76 6.04 12.51 1.87
N HIS A 77 6.16 13.84 1.95
CA HIS A 77 5.65 14.60 3.09
C HIS A 77 4.15 14.86 2.86
N VAL A 78 3.31 14.49 3.82
CA VAL A 78 1.85 14.60 3.66
C VAL A 78 1.25 15.48 4.76
N PHE A 79 0.32 16.33 4.34
CA PHE A 79 -0.46 17.18 5.21
C PHE A 79 -1.72 16.45 5.66
N CYS A 80 -1.89 16.33 6.97
CA CYS A 80 -3.13 15.86 7.58
C CYS A 80 -3.94 17.07 8.09
N PRO A 81 -5.19 17.29 7.65
CA PRO A 81 -6.01 18.38 8.15
C PRO A 81 -6.47 18.10 9.59
N GLU A 82 -5.75 18.64 10.56
CA GLU A 82 -6.22 18.73 11.96
C GLU A 82 -7.54 19.52 12.03
N ASN A 83 -8.40 19.17 12.99
CA ASN A 83 -9.72 19.79 13.18
C ASN A 83 -9.65 21.18 13.85
N GLU A 84 -8.95 22.14 13.23
CA GLU A 84 -8.93 23.61 13.50
C GLU A 84 -8.56 24.10 14.93
N GLU A 85 -8.53 23.26 15.96
CA GLU A 85 -8.29 23.70 17.35
C GLU A 85 -6.81 23.79 17.75
N SER A 86 -5.90 23.22 16.95
CA SER A 86 -4.44 23.18 17.16
C SER A 86 -3.78 24.55 16.93
N LYS A 87 -3.97 25.47 17.89
CA LYS A 87 -3.42 26.83 17.83
C LYS A 87 -1.91 26.82 18.05
N ARG A 88 -1.18 26.90 16.93
CA ARG A 88 0.29 26.99 16.84
C ARG A 88 0.90 27.89 17.95
N ALA A 89 1.54 27.26 18.92
CA ALA A 89 2.45 27.96 19.82
C ALA A 89 3.74 28.31 19.05
N LEU A 90 4.27 29.50 19.27
CA LEU A 90 5.59 29.89 18.73
C LEU A 90 6.69 29.26 19.59
N SER A 91 6.90 27.95 19.40
CA SER A 91 8.02 27.23 20.01
C SER A 91 9.36 27.71 19.43
N ALA A 92 10.44 27.50 20.17
CA ALA A 92 11.78 27.71 19.64
C ALA A 92 12.10 26.63 18.59
N ARG A 93 12.81 26.99 17.51
CA ARG A 93 13.27 26.04 16.49
C ARG A 93 14.43 25.20 17.01
N GLN A 94 14.11 24.25 17.88
CA GLN A 94 14.96 23.12 18.18
C GLN A 94 14.40 21.95 17.40
N ILE A 95 15.22 21.29 16.59
CA ILE A 95 14.90 19.97 16.04
C ILE A 95 15.39 18.97 17.07
N VAL A 96 14.53 18.06 17.51
CA VAL A 96 14.91 16.96 18.42
C VAL A 96 15.38 15.79 17.56
N ASP A 97 16.64 15.39 17.73
CA ASP A 97 17.16 14.19 17.10
C ASP A 97 16.72 12.97 17.90
N VAL A 98 16.05 12.02 17.23
CA VAL A 98 15.45 10.81 17.82
C VAL A 98 15.88 9.53 17.10
N CYS A 99 17.03 9.56 16.39
CA CYS A 99 17.71 8.33 15.96
C CYS A 99 18.14 7.47 17.16
N ASP A 100 18.38 6.17 16.94
CA ASP A 100 18.63 5.15 17.98
C ASP A 100 17.50 4.95 19.04
N ASP A 101 16.43 5.76 19.05
CA ASP A 101 15.34 5.66 20.04
C ASP A 101 14.58 4.32 19.95
N THR A 102 14.37 3.68 21.10
CA THR A 102 13.62 2.42 21.19
C THR A 102 12.11 2.63 21.10
N CYS A 103 11.45 1.69 20.40
CA CYS A 103 10.01 1.69 20.22
C CYS A 103 9.39 0.30 20.51
N THR A 104 8.20 0.32 21.10
CA THR A 104 7.42 -0.89 21.40
C THR A 104 6.59 -1.29 20.18
N THR A 105 6.88 -2.46 19.60
CA THR A 105 6.13 -3.01 18.45
C THR A 105 4.82 -3.69 18.87
N THR A 106 3.73 -3.38 18.16
CA THR A 106 2.40 -4.02 18.28
C THR A 106 1.86 -4.37 16.89
N CYS A 107 1.46 -5.63 16.66
CA CYS A 107 0.81 -6.05 15.42
C CYS A 107 -0.70 -5.79 15.46
N PHE A 108 -1.29 -5.32 14.36
CA PHE A 108 -2.73 -5.06 14.30
C PHE A 108 -3.53 -6.35 14.13
N THR A 109 -4.37 -6.68 15.12
CA THR A 109 -5.22 -7.87 15.12
C THR A 109 -6.64 -7.52 15.58
N PRO A 110 -7.69 -8.26 15.17
CA PRO A 110 -7.67 -9.42 14.27
C PRO A 110 -7.96 -9.05 12.80
N SER A 111 -7.02 -9.34 11.91
CA SER A 111 -7.26 -9.63 10.49
C SER A 111 -5.92 -10.01 9.88
N GLY A 112 -5.85 -11.10 9.11
CA GLY A 112 -4.71 -11.34 8.22
C GLY A 112 -4.73 -10.41 7.01
N GLY A 113 -3.67 -10.47 6.18
CA GLY A 113 -3.58 -9.74 4.91
C GLY A 113 -2.73 -8.48 4.98
N GLY A 114 -1.57 -8.55 5.64
CA GLY A 114 -0.54 -7.51 5.61
C GLY A 114 0.08 -7.32 4.21
N PRO A 115 0.98 -6.35 4.06
CA PRO A 115 1.71 -6.11 2.81
C PRO A 115 2.61 -7.31 2.48
N ASP A 116 3.07 -7.45 1.23
CA ASP A 116 4.11 -8.44 0.94
C ASP A 116 5.42 -8.05 1.66
N PRO A 117 6.03 -8.93 2.49
CA PRO A 117 7.28 -8.61 3.16
C PRO A 117 8.43 -8.27 2.20
N ASN A 118 8.41 -8.77 0.96
CA ASN A 118 9.41 -8.45 -0.06
C ASN A 118 9.24 -7.00 -0.57
N ASP A 119 8.01 -6.53 -0.75
CA ASP A 119 7.73 -5.13 -1.13
C ASP A 119 8.19 -4.17 -0.02
N CYS A 120 7.97 -4.53 1.25
CA CYS A 120 8.49 -3.75 2.38
C CYS A 120 10.02 -3.79 2.47
N HIS A 121 10.66 -4.90 2.08
CA HIS A 121 12.11 -5.02 2.05
C HIS A 121 12.73 -4.08 1.00
N VAL A 122 12.08 -3.87 -0.15
CA VAL A 122 12.48 -2.84 -1.13
C VAL A 122 12.45 -1.44 -0.51
N ILE A 123 11.44 -1.10 0.31
CA ILE A 123 11.40 0.17 1.04
C ILE A 123 12.57 0.27 2.04
N ALA A 124 12.84 -0.80 2.79
CA ALA A 124 13.94 -0.84 3.77
C ALA A 124 15.32 -0.66 3.09
N ASP A 125 15.57 -1.36 1.98
CA ASP A 125 16.83 -1.25 1.24
C ASP A 125 16.95 0.08 0.48
N ALA A 126 15.85 0.67 -0.01
CA ALA A 126 15.85 2.01 -0.58
C ALA A 126 16.24 3.08 0.46
N MET A 127 15.74 2.97 1.70
CA MET A 127 16.16 3.83 2.82
C MET A 127 17.63 3.62 3.18
N ARG A 128 18.12 2.37 3.24
CA ARG A 128 19.54 2.05 3.47
C ARG A 128 20.46 2.54 2.35
N PHE A 129 20.00 2.54 1.11
CA PHE A 129 20.74 3.10 -0.01
C PHE A 129 20.83 4.62 0.13
N PHE A 130 19.72 5.28 0.46
CA PHE A 130 19.67 6.73 0.65
C PHE A 130 20.58 7.19 1.80
N SER A 131 20.57 6.47 2.93
CA SER A 131 21.43 6.80 4.09
C SER A 131 22.93 6.68 3.83
N GLN A 132 23.34 5.75 2.96
CA GLN A 132 24.75 5.52 2.61
C GLN A 132 25.27 6.47 1.51
N ASN A 133 24.39 7.07 0.70
CA ASN A 133 24.78 7.84 -0.48
C ASN A 133 24.44 9.33 -0.42
N GLU A 134 23.35 9.72 0.24
CA GLU A 134 22.84 11.11 0.28
C GLU A 134 22.84 11.68 1.71
N ASN A 135 21.94 11.18 2.58
CA ASN A 135 21.90 11.51 4.00
C ASN A 135 21.09 10.46 4.78
N ASP A 136 21.51 10.12 6.00
CA ASP A 136 20.77 9.19 6.86
C ASP A 136 19.58 9.86 7.57
N THR A 137 19.58 11.17 7.78
CA THR A 137 18.48 11.85 8.48
C THR A 137 17.45 12.52 7.57
N PHE A 138 16.20 12.55 8.04
CA PHE A 138 15.14 13.39 7.50
C PHE A 138 14.40 14.13 8.62
N THR A 139 13.84 15.30 8.33
CA THR A 139 13.13 16.13 9.32
C THR A 139 11.62 15.99 9.16
N ILE A 140 10.92 15.75 10.26
CA ILE A 140 9.47 15.67 10.35
C ILE A 140 8.93 16.96 10.97
N GLY A 141 7.93 17.55 10.31
CA GLY A 141 7.28 18.81 10.72
C GLY A 141 6.35 18.65 11.92
N THR A 142 5.42 19.59 12.12
CA THR A 142 4.58 19.66 13.34
C THR A 142 3.13 20.06 13.05
N GLY A 143 2.18 19.30 13.61
CA GLY A 143 0.74 19.43 13.38
C GLY A 143 0.35 19.19 11.91
N ALA A 144 0.57 20.21 11.07
CA ALA A 144 0.23 20.20 9.66
C ALA A 144 1.08 19.22 8.83
N ASP A 145 2.40 19.31 8.93
CA ASP A 145 3.41 18.60 8.12
C ASP A 145 4.13 17.51 8.93
N ASN A 146 3.41 16.91 9.87
CA ASN A 146 3.92 15.98 10.87
C ASN A 146 4.08 14.52 10.39
N THR A 147 3.74 14.23 9.13
CA THR A 147 3.66 12.86 8.60
C THR A 147 4.52 12.70 7.35
N VAL A 148 5.33 11.63 7.35
CA VAL A 148 6.16 11.22 6.21
C VAL A 148 5.77 9.80 5.82
N VAL A 149 5.60 9.54 4.52
CA VAL A 149 5.10 8.27 3.98
C VAL A 149 6.09 7.73 2.95
N LEU A 150 6.39 6.42 3.04
CA LEU A 150 7.04 5.68 1.96
C LEU A 150 6.09 4.63 1.41
N THR A 151 6.09 4.43 0.09
CA THR A 151 5.20 3.48 -0.59
C THR A 151 5.91 2.79 -1.75
N TYR A 152 5.79 1.46 -1.81
CA TYR A 152 6.25 0.61 -2.91
C TYR A 152 5.32 -0.60 -3.04
N GLU A 153 4.78 -0.81 -4.25
CA GLU A 153 3.76 -1.82 -4.59
C GLU A 153 2.75 -2.06 -3.46
N THR A 154 2.72 -3.24 -2.81
CA THR A 154 1.74 -3.58 -1.77
C THR A 154 2.10 -3.07 -0.37
N CYS A 155 3.28 -2.48 -0.16
CA CYS A 155 3.72 -1.97 1.14
C CYS A 155 3.62 -0.45 1.23
N GLN A 156 3.09 0.03 2.37
CA GLN A 156 3.16 1.41 2.79
C GLN A 156 3.68 1.47 4.23
N THR A 157 4.64 2.34 4.50
CA THR A 157 5.04 2.72 5.86
C THR A 157 4.95 4.22 6.04
N PHE A 158 4.66 4.68 7.24
CA PHE A 158 4.65 6.11 7.54
C PHE A 158 5.09 6.40 8.98
N TYR A 159 5.77 7.52 9.15
CA TYR A 159 6.20 8.10 10.42
C TYR A 159 5.27 9.26 10.78
N VAL A 160 4.84 9.35 12.04
CA VAL A 160 4.05 10.47 12.57
C VAL A 160 4.72 11.08 13.80
N ASN A 161 5.05 12.37 13.71
CA ASN A 161 5.41 13.18 14.86
C ASN A 161 4.13 13.59 15.62
N GLN A 162 4.02 13.21 16.91
CA GLN A 162 2.86 13.50 17.76
C GLN A 162 3.05 14.76 18.64
N ILE A 163 4.19 15.46 18.54
CA ILE A 163 4.52 16.62 19.37
C ILE A 163 4.59 17.93 18.58
N THR A 164 4.76 19.03 19.33
CA THR A 164 4.79 20.42 18.82
C THR A 164 6.22 20.94 18.59
N VAL A 165 7.17 20.03 18.34
CA VAL A 165 8.58 20.31 18.07
C VAL A 165 9.02 19.45 16.88
N GLU A 166 9.80 20.02 15.97
CA GLU A 166 10.32 19.31 14.79
C GLU A 166 11.23 18.15 15.23
N GLN A 167 11.13 17.00 14.55
CA GLN A 167 11.93 15.81 14.84
C GLN A 167 12.89 15.48 13.69
N SER A 168 14.06 14.93 14.01
CA SER A 168 15.00 14.33 13.07
C SER A 168 15.05 12.83 13.34
N TYR A 169 14.91 12.00 12.30
CA TYR A 169 14.95 10.55 12.42
C TYR A 169 15.81 9.92 11.32
N CYS A 170 16.33 8.73 11.59
CA CYS A 170 17.28 8.04 10.71
C CYS A 170 16.59 7.01 9.80
N PHE A 171 16.99 7.03 8.53
CA PHE A 171 16.54 6.11 7.50
C PHE A 171 16.99 4.67 7.78
N HIS A 172 18.19 4.48 8.33
CA HIS A 172 18.68 3.14 8.67
C HIS A 172 17.90 2.48 9.84
N ASP A 173 17.49 3.28 10.84
CA ASP A 173 16.61 2.83 11.94
C ASP A 173 15.21 2.49 11.43
N TRP A 174 14.61 3.37 10.62
CA TRP A 174 13.31 3.09 9.99
C TRP A 174 13.36 1.81 9.15
N ALA A 175 14.44 1.58 8.39
CA ALA A 175 14.65 0.35 7.63
C ALA A 175 14.70 -0.90 8.52
N ALA A 176 15.33 -0.82 9.70
CA ALA A 176 15.32 -1.92 10.67
C ALA A 176 13.91 -2.19 11.25
N ILE A 177 13.13 -1.15 11.50
CA ILE A 177 11.74 -1.27 11.97
C ILE A 177 10.83 -1.87 10.90
N VAL A 178 10.98 -1.47 9.63
CA VAL A 178 10.22 -2.02 8.50
C VAL A 178 10.53 -3.51 8.31
N ASP A 179 11.81 -3.89 8.25
CA ASP A 179 12.21 -5.30 8.12
C ASP A 179 11.87 -6.14 9.37
N PHE A 180 11.66 -5.53 10.53
CA PHE A 180 11.15 -6.24 11.71
C PHE A 180 9.63 -6.45 11.65
N ILE A 181 8.85 -5.39 11.38
CA ILE A 181 7.38 -5.46 11.40
C ILE A 181 6.85 -6.26 10.21
N ALA A 182 7.38 -6.04 9.00
CA ALA A 182 6.85 -6.60 7.77
C ALA A 182 6.75 -8.14 7.73
N PRO A 183 7.73 -8.94 8.23
CA PRO A 183 7.58 -10.39 8.33
C PRO A 183 6.91 -10.87 9.64
N ASN A 184 6.91 -10.08 10.72
CA ASN A 184 6.41 -10.53 12.03
C ASN A 184 4.95 -10.14 12.33
N CYS A 185 4.37 -9.18 11.62
CA CYS A 185 2.98 -8.74 11.80
C CYS A 185 2.08 -9.12 10.61
N GLN A 186 2.09 -10.41 10.26
CA GLN A 186 1.50 -10.94 9.02
C GLN A 186 0.27 -11.83 9.21
N SER A 187 -0.27 -12.31 8.09
CA SER A 187 -1.35 -13.31 8.05
C SER A 187 -1.08 -14.54 8.92
N THR A 188 0.18 -14.97 9.05
CA THR A 188 0.66 -16.03 9.95
C THR A 188 0.44 -15.73 11.45
N GLN A 189 0.33 -14.46 11.82
CA GLN A 189 0.02 -13.97 13.17
C GLN A 189 -1.42 -13.43 13.26
N ASN A 190 -2.26 -13.66 12.23
CA ASN A 190 -3.59 -13.06 12.06
C ASN A 190 -3.56 -11.51 12.10
N ALA A 191 -2.50 -10.93 11.54
CA ALA A 191 -2.23 -9.49 11.50
C ALA A 191 -2.12 -8.94 10.06
N HIS A 192 -2.33 -7.63 9.95
CA HIS A 192 -2.42 -6.88 8.68
C HIS A 192 -1.46 -5.68 8.67
N GLY A 193 -0.25 -5.89 9.16
CA GLY A 193 0.69 -4.83 9.50
C GLY A 193 0.79 -4.56 11.00
N GLY A 194 1.53 -3.52 11.37
CA GLY A 194 1.83 -3.21 12.75
C GLY A 194 2.40 -1.81 12.96
N LEU A 195 2.68 -1.51 14.23
CA LEU A 195 2.98 -0.20 14.76
C LEU A 195 4.19 -0.30 15.70
N CYS A 196 5.19 0.56 15.56
CA CYS A 196 6.19 0.83 16.58
C CYS A 196 5.91 2.21 17.18
N VAL A 197 5.70 2.29 18.49
CA VAL A 197 5.49 3.56 19.21
C VAL A 197 6.71 3.83 20.08
N ALA A 198 7.25 5.05 20.05
CA ALA A 198 8.33 5.47 20.94
C ALA A 198 8.00 5.17 22.41
N ASP A 199 9.00 4.84 23.23
CA ASP A 199 8.77 4.47 24.65
C ASP A 199 8.18 5.62 25.50
N ASP A 200 8.24 6.86 25.03
CA ASP A 200 7.58 8.03 25.63
C ASP A 200 6.34 8.54 24.86
N GLY A 201 6.03 7.90 23.72
CA GLY A 201 4.90 8.23 22.85
C GLY A 201 5.06 9.47 21.96
N GLN A 202 6.24 10.09 21.86
CA GLN A 202 6.40 11.30 21.03
C GLN A 202 6.23 11.08 19.52
N TRP A 203 6.50 9.86 19.03
CA TRP A 203 6.40 9.49 17.62
C TRP A 203 5.91 8.05 17.46
N PHE A 204 5.44 7.71 16.25
CA PHE A 204 5.22 6.32 15.86
C PHE A 204 5.52 6.06 14.39
N ILE A 205 5.88 4.81 14.09
CA ILE A 205 6.05 4.27 12.74
C ILE A 205 5.03 3.16 12.53
N GLN A 206 4.29 3.21 11.43
CA GLN A 206 3.32 2.20 11.04
C GLN A 206 3.74 1.54 9.72
N VAL A 207 3.45 0.24 9.58
CA VAL A 207 3.64 -0.54 8.35
C VAL A 207 2.32 -1.25 8.02
N GLN A 208 1.79 -1.05 6.82
CA GLN A 208 0.47 -1.53 6.41
C GLN A 208 0.39 -1.85 4.91
N THR A 209 -0.69 -2.53 4.52
CA THR A 209 -0.99 -2.86 3.13
C THR A 209 -1.39 -1.61 2.35
N ASN A 210 -0.71 -1.32 1.24
CA ASN A 210 -1.08 -0.30 0.27
C ASN A 210 -2.22 -0.79 -0.63
N THR A 211 -3.43 -0.35 -0.37
CA THR A 211 -4.62 -0.64 -1.20
C THR A 211 -4.62 0.10 -2.55
N THR A 212 -3.69 1.03 -2.78
CA THR A 212 -3.44 1.69 -4.08
C THR A 212 -2.41 0.97 -4.95
N ALA A 213 -1.82 -0.12 -4.45
CA ALA A 213 -1.29 -1.17 -5.32
C ALA A 213 -2.36 -1.52 -6.36
N PRO A 214 -2.01 -1.83 -7.61
CA PRO A 214 -2.98 -2.25 -8.60
C PRO A 214 -3.52 -3.63 -8.22
N THR A 215 -4.50 -3.64 -7.30
CA THR A 215 -5.42 -4.76 -7.09
C THR A 215 -5.88 -5.15 -8.48
N THR A 216 -5.42 -6.32 -8.94
CA THR A 216 -5.72 -6.80 -10.29
C THR A 216 -7.23 -6.91 -10.33
N GLN A 217 -7.87 -5.90 -10.92
CA GLN A 217 -9.32 -5.82 -10.98
C GLN A 217 -9.74 -6.99 -11.83
N THR A 218 -10.11 -8.05 -11.12
CA THR A 218 -10.71 -9.26 -11.67
C THR A 218 -12.05 -8.80 -12.17
N THR A 219 -12.00 -8.21 -13.36
CA THR A 219 -13.12 -7.63 -14.06
C THR A 219 -13.92 -8.84 -14.49
N VAL A 220 -14.80 -9.28 -13.57
CA VAL A 220 -15.73 -10.38 -13.78
C VAL A 220 -16.62 -9.91 -14.90
N THR A 221 -16.14 -10.15 -16.11
CA THR A 221 -16.80 -9.80 -17.35
C THR A 221 -17.92 -10.82 -17.45
N VAL A 222 -19.07 -10.47 -16.85
CA VAL A 222 -20.29 -11.26 -16.93
C VAL A 222 -20.75 -11.19 -18.38
N VAL A 223 -20.13 -12.01 -19.23
CA VAL A 223 -20.43 -12.10 -20.66
C VAL A 223 -21.92 -12.39 -20.76
N PRO A 224 -22.74 -11.46 -21.29
CA PRO A 224 -24.17 -11.61 -21.28
C PRO A 224 -24.53 -12.77 -22.21
N THR A 225 -24.76 -13.92 -21.59
CA THR A 225 -25.07 -15.16 -22.30
C THR A 225 -26.49 -15.01 -22.83
N THR A 226 -26.61 -14.51 -24.07
CA THR A 226 -27.83 -14.60 -24.87
C THR A 226 -28.37 -16.03 -24.81
N ALA A 227 -29.69 -16.22 -24.94
CA ALA A 227 -30.36 -17.39 -24.34
C ALA A 227 -30.93 -18.52 -25.28
N PRO A 228 -30.11 -19.15 -26.16
CA PRO A 228 -30.66 -20.78 -27.11
C PRO A 228 -31.00 -22.13 -26.45
N THR A 229 -31.91 -22.13 -25.46
CA THR A 229 -32.95 -23.18 -25.27
C THR A 229 -32.54 -24.68 -25.13
N SER A 230 -31.35 -25.05 -24.61
CA SER A 230 -31.08 -26.42 -24.11
C SER A 230 -29.86 -26.54 -23.17
N VAL A 231 -29.96 -27.38 -22.13
CA VAL A 231 -29.08 -27.54 -20.93
C VAL A 231 -27.81 -28.41 -21.17
N PRO A 232 -26.56 -27.93 -20.94
CA PRO A 232 -25.35 -28.74 -20.65
C PRO A 232 -24.69 -28.38 -19.28
N SER A 233 -23.35 -28.40 -19.12
CA SER A 233 -22.62 -28.18 -17.83
C SER A 233 -21.88 -26.82 -17.71
N THR A 234 -21.85 -26.16 -16.52
CA THR A 234 -21.38 -24.75 -16.36
C THR A 234 -19.92 -24.74 -15.95
N SER A 235 -19.09 -24.20 -16.83
CA SER A 235 -17.74 -23.78 -16.53
C SER A 235 -17.72 -22.26 -16.36
N ILE A 236 -17.42 -21.78 -15.16
CA ILE A 236 -16.96 -20.40 -14.97
C ILE A 236 -15.49 -20.40 -15.41
N THR A 237 -15.17 -19.70 -16.49
CA THR A 237 -13.78 -19.53 -16.93
C THR A 237 -13.25 -18.21 -16.38
N ILE A 238 -12.47 -18.29 -15.30
CA ILE A 238 -11.74 -17.14 -14.77
C ILE A 238 -10.46 -16.97 -15.61
N SER A 239 -10.33 -15.84 -16.28
CA SER A 239 -9.13 -15.50 -17.06
C SER A 239 -8.43 -14.30 -16.43
N ALA A 240 -7.46 -14.57 -15.56
CA ALA A 240 -6.55 -13.55 -15.07
C ALA A 240 -5.74 -12.99 -16.27
N THR A 241 -5.70 -11.67 -16.42
CA THR A 241 -4.92 -11.00 -17.46
C THR A 241 -3.82 -10.19 -16.79
N THR A 242 -2.61 -10.72 -16.76
CA THR A 242 -1.43 -10.04 -16.21
C THR A 242 -0.90 -9.01 -17.19
N SER A 243 -1.31 -7.76 -17.03
CA SER A 243 -0.76 -6.62 -17.76
C SER A 243 0.61 -6.23 -17.18
N ALA A 244 1.67 -6.88 -17.64
CA ALA A 244 3.03 -6.45 -17.35
C ALA A 244 3.33 -5.13 -18.08
N THR A 245 3.49 -4.04 -17.33
CA THR A 245 4.15 -2.82 -17.78
C THR A 245 5.67 -3.03 -17.78
N ALA A 246 6.35 -2.39 -18.73
CA ALA A 246 7.79 -2.40 -18.94
C ALA A 246 8.26 -0.98 -19.31
#